data_AF-A0A7C1B1U5-F1
#
_entry.id   AF-A0A7C1B1U5-F1
#
_cell.length_a   1.000
_cell.length_b   1.000
_cell.length_c   1.000
_cell.angle_alpha   90.00
_cell.angle_beta   90.00
_cell.angle_gamma   90.00
#
_symmetry.space_group_name_H-M   'P 1'
#
loop_
_entity.id
_entity.type
_entity.pdbx_description
1 polymer ?
#
loop_
_entity_poly.entity_id
_entity_poly.type
_entity_poly.pdbx_seq_one_letter_code
_entity_poly.pdbx_strand_id
1 'polypeptide(L)'
;MAIRAKAVLRKLKGKKLVLEKEPPNYKKLKEKKEYEKIKKYAEKYGPLPGGTTVSRIEIGSPSASTEPSETVAKPPLKTVSTKDATFVIEGPVTFQGTVIPTVEEEKRILRKDENILAIPEEWKTMDYSGFDERYPLQKNVTYAHIYWDKTKEILRYDVIEPKMNRFQENSLIRIEDILGQELEVDFQKLGESNELLTYIKTKVEEVCKELGIRLTKKDFDNIMYYIERDYIGFGRIEPLFHDPHIEDISCDGTGIPVYIVHNRYGSMPTNIVFNTDEELNSIVIKMAQRANRHISVADPLLDGRLPDGSRVQATFGREVTQHGPTFTIRKFKTEPMTPTMLINYKSCPPRIFAYMWLALEHPYTASTLVSGGTATGKTSMLNALSLFLPSTAKIVTIEDTQ
;
A
#
# COMPACT_ATOMS: atom_id res chain seq x y z
N MET A 1 -7.19 16.97 -2.69
CA MET A 1 -6.18 17.85 -3.35
C MET A 1 -6.73 18.83 -4.40
N ALA A 2 -7.83 18.52 -5.13
CA ALA A 2 -8.36 19.39 -6.18
C ALA A 2 -8.93 20.76 -5.72
N ILE A 3 -9.38 20.86 -4.46
CA ILE A 3 -9.97 22.09 -3.90
C ILE A 3 -8.89 23.16 -3.62
N ARG A 4 -7.68 22.75 -3.20
CA ARG A 4 -6.54 23.68 -3.00
C ARG A 4 -6.02 24.26 -4.32
N ALA A 5 -5.99 23.47 -5.39
CA ALA A 5 -5.55 23.92 -6.71
C ALA A 5 -6.49 24.99 -7.32
N LYS A 6 -7.82 24.83 -7.17
CA LYS A 6 -8.81 25.82 -7.61
C LYS A 6 -8.72 27.14 -6.84
N ALA A 7 -8.41 27.10 -5.54
CA ALA A 7 -8.22 28.31 -4.73
C ALA A 7 -6.96 29.09 -5.12
N VAL A 8 -5.87 28.40 -5.46
CA VAL A 8 -4.62 29.01 -5.96
C VAL A 8 -4.80 29.60 -7.36
N LEU A 9 -5.50 28.89 -8.26
CA LEU A 9 -5.80 29.38 -9.61
C LEU A 9 -6.73 30.60 -9.62
N ARG A 10 -7.67 30.71 -8.67
CA ARG A 10 -8.49 31.92 -8.48
C ARG A 10 -7.67 33.11 -8.01
N LYS A 11 -6.65 32.91 -7.16
CA LYS A 11 -5.73 33.97 -6.69
C LYS A 11 -4.76 34.47 -7.77
N LEU A 12 -4.53 33.69 -8.82
CA LEU A 12 -3.64 34.04 -9.94
C LEU A 12 -4.35 34.70 -11.13
N LYS A 13 -5.69 34.63 -11.18
CA LYS A 13 -6.49 35.30 -12.22
C LYS A 13 -6.53 36.81 -11.94
N GLY A 14 -5.67 37.56 -12.62
CA GLY A 14 -5.64 39.03 -12.60
C GLY A 14 -4.27 39.65 -12.32
N LYS A 15 -3.25 38.86 -11.97
CA LYS A 15 -1.88 39.36 -11.80
C LYS A 15 -1.07 39.11 -13.08
N LYS A 16 -0.46 40.16 -13.64
CA LYS A 16 0.56 40.05 -14.70
C LYS A 16 1.75 39.29 -14.10
N LEU A 17 1.89 38.01 -14.45
CA LEU A 17 3.07 37.22 -14.12
C LEU A 17 4.25 37.73 -14.96
N VAL A 18 5.16 38.45 -14.32
CA VAL A 18 6.45 38.83 -14.91
C VAL A 18 7.44 37.73 -14.52
N LEU A 19 8.01 37.04 -15.52
CA LEU A 19 9.09 36.09 -15.32
C LEU A 19 10.38 36.90 -15.09
N GLU A 20 11.00 36.78 -13.91
CA GLU A 20 12.22 37.55 -13.57
C GLU A 20 13.47 37.12 -14.37
N LYS A 21 13.46 35.94 -15.00
CA LYS A 21 14.45 35.52 -16.01
C LYS A 21 13.83 34.62 -17.07
N GLU A 22 14.03 34.97 -18.34
CA GLU A 22 13.68 34.08 -19.45
C GLU A 22 14.71 32.94 -19.55
N PRO A 23 14.29 31.66 -19.69
CA PRO A 23 15.22 30.55 -19.82
C PRO A 23 16.08 30.69 -21.10
N PRO A 24 17.34 30.21 -21.11
CA PRO A 24 18.33 30.50 -22.15
C PRO A 24 17.94 30.05 -23.58
N ASN A 25 16.92 29.20 -23.73
CA ASN A 25 16.38 28.75 -25.01
C ASN A 25 14.97 29.29 -25.32
N TYR A 26 14.46 30.27 -24.57
CA TYR A 26 13.10 30.80 -24.75
C TYR A 26 12.85 31.40 -26.14
N LYS A 27 13.81 32.16 -26.68
CA LYS A 27 13.73 32.72 -28.04
C LYS A 27 13.74 31.64 -29.13
N LYS A 28 14.61 30.63 -29.01
CA LYS A 28 14.67 29.45 -29.91
C LYS A 28 13.38 28.62 -29.89
N LEU A 29 12.78 28.43 -28.71
CA LEU A 29 11.51 27.70 -28.56
C LEU A 29 10.31 28.47 -29.13
N LYS A 30 10.35 29.81 -29.05
CA LYS A 30 9.34 30.70 -29.63
C LYS A 30 9.41 30.69 -31.17
N GLU A 31 10.61 30.81 -31.73
CA GLU A 31 10.87 30.71 -33.17
C GLU A 31 10.47 29.33 -33.74
N LYS A 32 10.76 28.25 -33.02
CA LYS A 32 10.39 26.88 -33.43
C LYS A 32 8.87 26.67 -33.45
N LYS A 33 8.14 27.24 -32.48
CA LYS A 33 6.66 27.21 -32.44
C LYS A 33 6.01 28.10 -33.50
N GLU A 34 6.61 29.24 -33.83
CA GLU A 34 6.14 30.10 -34.92
C GLU A 34 6.37 29.46 -36.29
N TYR A 35 7.54 28.84 -36.51
CA TYR A 35 7.84 28.09 -37.72
C TYR A 35 6.86 26.93 -37.95
N GLU A 36 6.55 26.14 -36.93
CA GLU A 36 5.57 25.06 -37.03
C GLU A 36 4.14 25.56 -37.32
N LYS A 37 3.76 26.74 -36.79
CA LYS A 37 2.48 27.39 -37.10
C LYS A 37 2.42 27.88 -38.54
N ILE A 38 3.48 28.51 -39.04
CA ILE A 38 3.57 28.98 -40.43
C ILE A 38 3.54 27.80 -41.40
N LYS A 39 4.24 26.69 -41.06
CA LYS A 39 4.22 25.45 -41.84
C LYS A 39 2.81 24.84 -41.91
N LYS A 40 2.13 24.69 -40.76
CA LYS A 40 0.72 24.21 -40.73
C LYS A 40 -0.26 25.12 -41.47
N TYR A 41 0.01 26.43 -41.49
CA TYR A 41 -0.82 27.40 -42.20
C TYR A 41 -0.62 27.29 -43.73
N ALA A 42 0.63 27.19 -44.18
CA ALA A 42 0.97 27.01 -45.60
C ALA A 42 0.46 25.67 -46.16
N GLU A 43 0.52 24.59 -45.37
CA GLU A 43 -0.05 23.28 -45.73
C GLU A 43 -1.57 23.30 -45.83
N LYS A 44 -2.25 24.16 -45.07
CA LYS A 44 -3.72 24.19 -44.99
C LYS A 44 -4.38 25.22 -45.94
N TYR A 45 -3.69 26.32 -46.26
CA TYR A 45 -4.30 27.47 -46.96
C TYR A 45 -3.54 27.91 -48.22
N GLY A 46 -2.46 27.22 -48.62
CA GLY A 46 -1.63 27.63 -49.75
C GLY A 46 -0.71 28.82 -49.41
N PRO A 47 0.11 29.29 -50.38
CA PRO A 47 1.12 30.31 -50.12
C PRO A 47 0.49 31.64 -49.69
N LEU A 48 1.13 32.28 -48.70
CA LEU A 48 0.74 33.61 -48.22
C LEU A 48 0.93 34.66 -49.34
N PRO A 49 0.02 35.65 -49.46
CA PRO A 49 0.15 36.71 -50.45
C PRO A 49 1.28 37.67 -50.01
N GLY A 50 2.37 37.69 -50.79
CA GLY A 50 3.56 38.51 -50.52
C GLY A 50 4.80 37.63 -50.53
N GLY A 51 5.51 37.61 -51.66
CA GLY A 51 6.60 36.68 -51.93
C GLY A 51 7.79 36.84 -50.99
N THR A 52 8.16 35.74 -50.34
CA THR A 52 9.52 35.52 -49.84
C THR A 52 9.89 34.05 -50.08
N THR A 53 10.78 33.83 -51.03
CA THR A 53 11.33 32.52 -51.40
C THR A 53 12.19 31.98 -50.25
N VAL A 54 11.93 30.76 -49.80
CA VAL A 54 12.79 30.04 -48.84
C VAL A 54 13.93 29.37 -49.62
N SER A 55 15.14 29.92 -49.54
CA SER A 55 16.34 29.24 -50.03
C SER A 55 17.02 28.43 -48.92
N ARG A 56 17.29 27.17 -49.26
CA ARG A 56 18.04 26.15 -48.52
C ARG A 56 19.50 26.58 -48.39
N ILE A 57 20.11 26.48 -47.20
CA ILE A 57 21.57 26.57 -47.06
C ILE A 57 22.10 25.18 -46.69
N GLU A 58 23.01 24.71 -47.52
CA GLU A 58 23.64 23.39 -47.51
C GLU A 58 24.74 23.23 -46.46
N ILE A 59 25.05 21.95 -46.23
CA ILE A 59 26.00 21.38 -45.28
C ILE A 59 27.43 21.54 -45.83
N GLY A 60 28.34 22.02 -44.98
CA GLY A 60 29.79 21.98 -45.23
C GLY A 60 30.50 21.06 -44.24
N SER A 61 31.14 20.02 -44.76
CA SER A 61 32.05 19.08 -44.06
C SER A 61 33.39 19.72 -43.67
N PRO A 62 34.12 19.18 -42.67
CA PRO A 62 35.40 19.73 -42.22
C PRO A 62 36.57 19.23 -43.07
N SER A 63 37.45 20.14 -43.49
CA SER A 63 38.78 19.83 -44.04
C SER A 63 39.85 19.98 -42.98
N ALA A 64 40.81 19.06 -43.00
CA ALA A 64 41.85 18.82 -42.00
C ALA A 64 43.10 19.72 -42.13
N SER A 65 43.98 19.55 -41.14
CA SER A 65 45.43 19.85 -41.05
C SER A 65 45.86 21.20 -40.47
N THR A 66 46.41 21.21 -39.25
CA THR A 66 47.87 21.28 -38.96
C THR A 66 48.13 21.35 -37.44
N GLU A 67 49.09 20.57 -36.94
CA GLU A 67 49.65 20.62 -35.57
C GLU A 67 50.81 21.66 -35.48
N PRO A 68 51.61 21.75 -34.39
CA PRO A 68 51.43 22.67 -33.28
C PRO A 68 52.61 23.66 -33.15
N SER A 69 52.45 24.76 -32.39
CA SER A 69 53.61 25.56 -31.97
C SER A 69 53.44 26.11 -30.56
N GLU A 70 54.30 25.63 -29.66
CA GLU A 70 54.54 26.18 -28.33
C GLU A 70 55.17 27.58 -28.43
N THR A 71 54.58 28.56 -27.74
CA THR A 71 55.32 29.73 -27.26
C THR A 71 54.76 30.17 -25.91
N VAL A 72 55.66 30.19 -24.92
CA VAL A 72 55.44 30.63 -23.55
C VAL A 72 55.35 32.16 -23.51
N ALA A 73 54.27 32.70 -22.93
CA ALA A 73 54.17 34.11 -22.56
C ALA A 73 53.67 34.27 -21.12
N LYS A 74 54.39 35.08 -20.33
CA LYS A 74 54.12 35.45 -18.93
C LYS A 74 52.80 36.23 -18.75
N PRO A 75 52.16 36.19 -17.57
CA PRO A 75 50.79 36.69 -17.40
C PRO A 75 50.76 38.21 -17.11
N PRO A 76 49.70 38.94 -17.49
CA PRO A 76 49.44 40.26 -16.94
C PRO A 76 48.65 40.16 -15.63
N LEU A 77 49.12 40.86 -14.59
CA LEU A 77 48.34 41.14 -13.39
C LEU A 77 47.21 42.13 -13.70
N LYS A 78 45.96 41.74 -13.43
CA LYS A 78 44.87 42.66 -13.05
C LYS A 78 44.01 42.06 -11.95
N THR A 79 43.76 42.88 -10.95
CA THR A 79 43.00 42.66 -9.72
C THR A 79 41.58 42.14 -10.00
N VAL A 80 41.23 41.02 -9.35
CA VAL A 80 39.92 40.36 -9.41
C VAL A 80 39.00 40.95 -8.35
N SER A 81 37.81 41.39 -8.75
CA SER A 81 36.68 41.65 -7.84
C SER A 81 35.92 40.35 -7.60
N THR A 82 35.78 39.99 -6.34
CA THR A 82 35.30 38.70 -5.81
C THR A 82 33.78 38.59 -5.80
N LYS A 83 33.15 38.05 -6.85
CA LYS A 83 31.75 37.59 -6.76
C LYS A 83 31.38 36.23 -7.33
N ASP A 84 32.25 35.55 -8.08
CA ASP A 84 32.06 34.14 -8.42
C ASP A 84 33.43 33.45 -8.53
N ALA A 85 33.94 32.94 -7.42
CA ALA A 85 35.13 32.08 -7.44
C ALA A 85 34.67 30.62 -7.45
N THR A 86 34.46 30.07 -8.64
CA THR A 86 34.38 28.62 -8.79
C THR A 86 35.79 28.07 -8.77
N PHE A 87 36.19 27.45 -7.65
CA PHE A 87 37.44 26.70 -7.60
C PHE A 87 37.24 25.41 -8.40
N VAL A 88 37.82 25.36 -9.60
CA VAL A 88 38.00 24.09 -10.31
C VAL A 88 39.28 23.46 -9.76
N ILE A 89 39.13 22.42 -8.95
CA ILE A 89 40.25 21.60 -8.51
C ILE A 89 40.51 20.58 -9.62
N GLU A 90 41.49 20.84 -10.48
CA GLU A 90 42.05 19.80 -11.36
C GLU A 90 43.18 19.09 -10.60
N GLY A 91 42.83 17.94 -10.03
CA GLY A 91 43.71 17.05 -9.27
C GLY A 91 42.90 16.10 -8.40
N PRO A 92 43.41 14.91 -8.04
CA PRO A 92 42.64 13.92 -7.27
C PRO A 92 42.33 14.46 -5.87
N VAL A 93 41.05 14.69 -5.59
CA VAL A 93 40.55 15.10 -4.28
C VAL A 93 40.37 13.85 -3.41
N THR A 94 41.31 13.60 -2.50
CA THR A 94 41.16 12.58 -1.45
C THR A 94 40.43 13.18 -0.25
N PHE A 95 39.15 12.87 -0.09
CA PHE A 95 38.45 13.03 1.20
C PHE A 95 38.81 11.81 2.06
N GLN A 96 39.51 12.06 3.17
CA GLN A 96 39.87 11.12 4.24
C GLN A 96 39.82 9.63 3.86
N GLY A 97 40.90 9.14 3.24
CA GLY A 97 41.29 7.73 3.29
C GLY A 97 40.67 6.77 2.28
N THR A 98 39.81 7.21 1.35
CA THR A 98 39.29 6.32 0.30
C THR A 98 39.29 7.00 -1.07
N VAL A 99 39.83 6.30 -2.07
CA VAL A 99 39.85 6.75 -3.47
C VAL A 99 38.40 6.73 -3.98
N ILE A 100 37.92 7.87 -4.45
CA ILE A 100 36.63 7.94 -5.15
C ILE A 100 36.80 7.18 -6.47
N PRO A 101 36.01 6.12 -6.72
CA PRO A 101 36.12 5.38 -7.96
C PRO A 101 35.86 6.31 -9.14
N THR A 102 36.68 6.20 -10.17
CA THR A 102 36.49 6.92 -11.43
C THR A 102 35.13 6.57 -12.06
N VAL A 103 34.59 7.47 -12.90
CA VAL A 103 33.31 7.23 -13.63
C VAL A 103 33.31 5.89 -14.39
N GLU A 104 34.49 5.42 -14.80
CA GLU A 104 34.67 4.12 -15.44
C GLU A 104 34.62 2.95 -14.46
N GLU A 105 35.18 3.09 -13.25
CA GLU A 105 35.07 2.12 -12.16
C GLU A 105 33.64 2.06 -11.61
N GLU A 106 32.96 3.20 -11.51
CA GLU A 106 31.54 3.27 -11.13
C GLU A 106 30.65 2.55 -12.16
N LYS A 107 30.92 2.76 -13.46
CA LYS A 107 30.30 1.97 -14.55
C LYS A 107 30.65 0.49 -14.47
N ARG A 108 31.85 0.13 -13.99
CA ARG A 108 32.29 -1.27 -13.85
C ARG A 108 31.63 -1.97 -12.66
N ILE A 109 31.40 -1.26 -11.56
CA ILE A 109 30.67 -1.74 -10.38
C ILE A 109 29.19 -1.96 -10.73
N LEU A 110 28.57 -1.01 -11.45
CA LEU A 110 27.18 -1.13 -11.90
C LEU A 110 26.94 -2.28 -12.89
N ARG A 111 27.94 -2.62 -13.71
CA ARG A 111 27.83 -3.70 -14.73
C ARG A 111 28.11 -5.10 -14.21
N LYS A 112 28.65 -5.28 -13.00
CA LYS A 112 29.09 -6.61 -12.54
C LYS A 112 27.95 -7.49 -12.05
N ASP A 113 26.77 -6.94 -11.89
CA ASP A 113 25.57 -7.64 -11.46
C ASP A 113 24.42 -7.35 -12.44
N GLU A 114 24.56 -7.75 -13.71
CA GLU A 114 23.44 -7.74 -14.67
C GLU A 114 22.25 -8.59 -14.16
N ASN A 115 22.50 -9.47 -13.19
CA ASN A 115 21.49 -10.26 -12.48
C ASN A 115 20.83 -9.56 -11.28
N ILE A 116 21.22 -8.34 -10.87
CA ILE A 116 20.52 -7.63 -9.76
C ILE A 116 19.09 -7.22 -10.15
N LEU A 117 18.84 -6.96 -11.44
CA LEU A 117 17.54 -6.48 -11.94
C LEU A 117 16.81 -7.47 -12.84
N ALA A 118 17.39 -8.65 -13.10
CA ALA A 118 16.70 -9.69 -13.85
C ALA A 118 15.57 -10.24 -12.97
N ILE A 119 14.32 -9.98 -13.36
CA ILE A 119 13.16 -10.67 -12.79
C ILE A 119 13.35 -12.16 -13.10
N PRO A 120 13.52 -13.04 -12.09
CA PRO A 120 13.74 -14.46 -12.33
C PRO A 120 12.59 -15.06 -13.15
N GLU A 121 12.89 -15.91 -14.13
CA GLU A 121 11.84 -16.64 -14.89
C GLU A 121 10.96 -17.52 -13.99
N GLU A 122 11.46 -17.88 -12.81
CA GLU A 122 10.76 -18.56 -11.73
C GLU A 122 9.52 -17.80 -11.21
N TRP A 123 9.40 -16.50 -11.52
CA TRP A 123 8.23 -15.69 -11.16
C TRP A 123 7.10 -15.82 -12.20
N LYS A 124 7.25 -16.66 -13.22
CA LYS A 124 6.13 -17.18 -14.02
C LYS A 124 5.25 -18.00 -13.07
N THR A 125 4.00 -17.58 -12.91
CA THR A 125 2.90 -18.18 -12.14
C THR A 125 3.21 -19.60 -11.65
N MET A 126 3.45 -19.76 -10.34
CA MET A 126 3.59 -21.08 -9.71
C MET A 126 2.40 -21.93 -10.17
N ASP A 127 2.69 -23.12 -10.72
CA ASP A 127 1.65 -24.07 -11.05
C ASP A 127 1.04 -24.59 -9.74
N TYR A 128 -0.16 -24.11 -9.43
CA TYR A 128 -0.91 -24.53 -8.24
C TYR A 128 -1.74 -25.79 -8.50
N SER A 129 -1.59 -26.45 -9.64
CA SER A 129 -2.32 -27.68 -9.96
C SER A 129 -2.10 -28.75 -8.87
N GLY A 130 -3.18 -29.10 -8.17
CA GLY A 130 -3.14 -30.09 -7.09
C GLY A 130 -2.69 -29.54 -5.72
N PHE A 131 -2.58 -28.22 -5.57
CA PHE A 131 -2.34 -27.59 -4.28
C PHE A 131 -3.49 -27.85 -3.29
N ASP A 132 -3.16 -28.27 -2.08
CA ASP A 132 -4.09 -28.50 -0.96
C ASP A 132 -3.33 -28.31 0.37
N GLU A 133 -3.63 -27.22 1.08
CA GLU A 133 -3.03 -26.88 2.37
C GLU A 133 -4.12 -26.57 3.40
N ARG A 134 -3.95 -27.06 4.63
CA ARG A 134 -4.85 -26.78 5.74
C ARG A 134 -4.07 -26.39 6.99
N TYR A 135 -4.48 -25.30 7.63
CA TYR A 135 -3.89 -24.86 8.89
C TYR A 135 -4.94 -24.27 9.85
N PRO A 136 -4.74 -24.39 11.17
CA PRO A 136 -5.67 -23.86 12.16
C PRO A 136 -5.60 -22.32 12.22
N LEU A 137 -6.76 -21.68 12.47
CA LEU A 137 -6.89 -20.23 12.64
C LEU A 137 -7.03 -19.87 14.13
N GLN A 138 -8.23 -20.06 14.69
CA GLN A 138 -8.48 -19.93 16.12
C GLN A 138 -8.29 -21.29 16.78
N LYS A 139 -7.61 -21.32 17.94
CA LYS A 139 -7.13 -22.51 18.68
C LYS A 139 -8.06 -23.74 18.55
N ASN A 140 -7.82 -24.55 17.51
CA ASN A 140 -8.50 -25.80 17.16
C ASN A 140 -10.01 -25.76 16.87
N VAL A 141 -10.59 -24.58 16.64
CA VAL A 141 -12.03 -24.42 16.35
C VAL A 141 -12.28 -24.21 14.85
N THR A 142 -11.46 -23.35 14.23
CA THR A 142 -11.57 -22.97 12.81
C THR A 142 -10.31 -23.29 12.05
N TYR A 143 -10.45 -23.60 10.76
CA TYR A 143 -9.33 -23.93 9.87
C TYR A 143 -9.44 -23.16 8.56
N ALA A 144 -8.28 -22.75 8.03
CA ALA A 144 -8.15 -22.33 6.65
C ALA A 144 -7.90 -23.56 5.78
N HIS A 145 -8.58 -23.65 4.64
CA HIS A 145 -8.33 -24.66 3.62
C HIS A 145 -8.07 -23.95 2.28
N ILE A 146 -6.82 -23.99 1.84
CA ILE A 146 -6.40 -23.40 0.57
C ILE A 146 -6.22 -24.55 -0.42
N TYR A 147 -6.95 -24.51 -1.53
CA TYR A 147 -6.87 -25.57 -2.54
C TYR A 147 -7.09 -25.04 -3.96
N TRP A 148 -6.59 -25.81 -4.92
CA TRP A 148 -6.82 -25.56 -6.33
C TRP A 148 -8.19 -26.08 -6.78
N ASP A 149 -9.08 -25.17 -7.18
CA ASP A 149 -10.35 -25.54 -7.79
C ASP A 149 -10.13 -25.90 -9.27
N LYS A 150 -10.12 -27.19 -9.57
CA LYS A 150 -9.93 -27.73 -10.93
C LYS A 150 -10.99 -27.25 -11.92
N THR A 151 -12.17 -26.86 -11.45
CA THR A 151 -13.28 -26.43 -12.33
C THR A 151 -13.10 -24.99 -12.78
N LYS A 152 -12.65 -24.14 -11.86
CA LYS A 152 -12.49 -22.70 -12.08
C LYS A 152 -11.06 -22.30 -12.45
N GLU A 153 -10.11 -23.22 -12.31
CA GLU A 153 -8.67 -22.98 -12.51
C GLU A 153 -8.16 -21.80 -11.66
N ILE A 154 -8.62 -21.73 -10.41
CA ILE A 154 -8.22 -20.72 -9.44
C ILE A 154 -7.93 -21.35 -8.08
N LEU A 155 -7.06 -20.70 -7.32
CA LEU A 155 -6.84 -21.02 -5.92
C LEU A 155 -7.99 -20.45 -5.07
N ARG A 156 -8.55 -21.27 -4.18
CA ARG A 156 -9.64 -20.87 -3.26
C ARG A 156 -9.15 -20.89 -1.83
N TYR A 157 -9.72 -20.02 -1.01
CA TYR A 157 -9.53 -20.00 0.44
C TYR A 157 -10.86 -20.29 1.15
N ASP A 158 -11.07 -21.50 1.64
CA ASP A 158 -12.29 -21.84 2.36
C ASP A 158 -12.06 -21.81 3.88
N VAL A 159 -12.93 -21.11 4.59
CA VAL A 159 -13.00 -21.15 6.05
C VAL A 159 -13.82 -22.37 6.46
N ILE A 160 -13.23 -23.24 7.26
CA ILE A 160 -13.89 -24.40 7.84
C ILE A 160 -14.23 -24.09 9.30
N GLU A 161 -15.53 -23.98 9.57
CA GLU A 161 -16.10 -23.75 10.90
C GLU A 161 -16.68 -25.05 11.50
N PRO A 162 -16.91 -25.11 12.83
CA PRO A 162 -17.57 -26.24 13.47
C PRO A 162 -18.95 -26.50 12.86
N LYS A 163 -19.17 -27.71 12.34
CA LYS A 163 -20.48 -28.10 11.82
C LYS A 163 -21.50 -28.22 12.96
N MET A 164 -22.63 -27.55 12.81
CA MET A 164 -23.77 -27.70 13.71
C MET A 164 -24.73 -28.78 13.20
N ASN A 165 -25.37 -29.49 14.13
CA ASN A 165 -26.52 -30.32 13.84
C ASN A 165 -27.82 -29.50 14.01
N ARG A 166 -28.95 -30.02 13.51
CA ARG A 166 -30.25 -29.33 13.60
C ARG A 166 -30.67 -28.97 15.02
N PHE A 167 -30.27 -29.77 16.02
CA PHE A 167 -30.59 -29.47 17.41
C PHE A 167 -29.80 -28.25 17.89
N GLN A 168 -28.50 -28.21 17.63
CA GLN A 168 -27.62 -27.08 17.94
C GLN A 168 -28.05 -25.80 17.22
N GLU A 169 -28.40 -25.88 15.94
CA GLU A 169 -28.90 -24.72 15.17
C GLU A 169 -30.19 -24.15 15.78
N ASN A 170 -31.16 -25.01 16.11
CA ASN A 170 -32.41 -24.59 16.75
C ASN A 170 -32.18 -24.03 18.16
N SER A 171 -31.23 -24.61 18.91
CA SER A 171 -30.85 -24.10 20.23
C SER A 171 -30.18 -22.74 20.12
N LEU A 172 -29.27 -22.56 19.16
CA LEU A 172 -28.59 -21.29 18.91
C LEU A 172 -29.61 -20.19 18.63
N ILE A 173 -30.52 -20.38 17.67
CA ILE A 173 -31.55 -19.37 17.32
C ILE A 173 -32.36 -18.94 18.55
N ARG A 174 -32.81 -19.90 19.38
CA ARG A 174 -33.57 -19.58 20.60
C ARG A 174 -32.76 -18.81 21.64
N ILE A 175 -31.48 -19.15 21.78
CA ILE A 175 -30.57 -18.45 22.68
C ILE A 175 -30.34 -17.03 22.15
N GLU A 176 -30.09 -16.87 20.85
CA GLU A 176 -29.88 -15.58 20.19
C GLU A 176 -31.10 -14.66 20.30
N ASP A 177 -32.32 -15.19 20.16
CA ASP A 177 -33.56 -14.44 20.33
C ASP A 177 -33.69 -13.83 21.74
N ILE A 178 -33.36 -14.61 22.78
CA ILE A 178 -33.41 -14.13 24.17
C ILE A 178 -32.26 -13.17 24.46
N LEU A 179 -31.04 -13.53 24.03
CA LEU A 179 -29.87 -12.67 24.18
C LEU A 179 -30.10 -11.31 23.51
N GLY A 180 -30.70 -11.28 22.32
CA GLY A 180 -30.99 -10.02 21.61
C GLY A 180 -32.00 -9.12 22.32
N GLN A 181 -32.89 -9.68 23.15
CA GLN A 181 -33.86 -8.92 23.94
C GLN A 181 -33.27 -8.42 25.26
N GLU A 182 -32.35 -9.19 25.86
CA GLU A 182 -31.81 -8.91 27.19
C GLU A 182 -30.46 -8.17 27.17
N LEU A 183 -29.69 -8.26 26.08
CA LEU A 183 -28.40 -7.59 25.95
C LEU A 183 -28.56 -6.12 25.56
N GLU A 184 -28.81 -5.26 26.55
CA GLU A 184 -28.49 -3.83 26.46
C GLU A 184 -26.98 -3.60 26.70
N VAL A 185 -26.13 -4.26 25.92
CA VAL A 185 -24.68 -4.15 26.13
C VAL A 185 -24.13 -2.93 25.41
N ASP A 186 -23.75 -1.94 26.19
CA ASP A 186 -22.88 -0.86 25.74
C ASP A 186 -21.47 -1.43 25.52
N PHE A 187 -21.19 -1.90 24.30
CA PHE A 187 -19.90 -2.43 23.88
C PHE A 187 -18.74 -1.44 24.09
N GLN A 188 -19.03 -0.15 24.35
CA GLN A 188 -18.01 0.86 24.67
C GLN A 188 -17.53 0.78 26.13
N LYS A 189 -18.31 0.19 27.05
CA LYS A 189 -17.97 0.12 28.49
C LYS A 189 -17.16 -1.11 28.89
N LEU A 190 -17.23 -2.19 28.12
CA LEU A 190 -16.50 -3.43 28.40
C LEU A 190 -15.12 -3.35 27.73
N GLY A 191 -14.19 -2.70 28.45
CA GLY A 191 -12.83 -2.42 28.00
C GLY A 191 -11.89 -3.62 27.95
N GLU A 192 -12.32 -4.82 28.34
CA GLU A 192 -11.52 -6.04 28.25
C GLU A 192 -12.30 -7.18 27.61
N SER A 193 -11.82 -7.68 26.46
CA SER A 193 -12.45 -8.79 25.72
C SER A 193 -12.75 -10.01 26.60
N ASN A 194 -11.95 -10.25 27.65
CA ASN A 194 -12.12 -11.38 28.56
C ASN A 194 -13.30 -11.23 29.52
N GLU A 195 -13.60 -10.02 30.01
CA GLU A 195 -14.74 -9.79 30.89
C GLU A 195 -16.06 -9.95 30.13
N LEU A 196 -16.12 -9.41 28.91
CA LEU A 196 -17.27 -9.56 28.01
C LEU A 196 -17.53 -11.03 27.67
N LEU A 197 -16.48 -11.79 27.33
CA LEU A 197 -16.60 -13.23 27.04
C LEU A 197 -17.15 -13.99 28.25
N THR A 198 -16.65 -13.68 29.44
CA THR A 198 -17.10 -14.33 30.68
C THR A 198 -18.57 -14.00 30.99
N TYR A 199 -18.96 -12.74 30.79
CA TYR A 199 -20.34 -12.28 30.97
C TYR A 199 -21.29 -12.98 30.00
N ILE A 200 -20.99 -12.97 28.70
CA ILE A 200 -21.81 -13.63 27.67
C ILE A 200 -21.92 -15.12 27.96
N LYS A 201 -20.81 -15.79 28.31
CA LYS A 201 -20.84 -17.21 28.63
C LYS A 201 -21.76 -17.51 29.81
N THR A 202 -21.66 -16.73 30.88
CA THR A 202 -22.53 -16.89 32.06
C THR A 202 -24.00 -16.70 31.67
N LYS A 203 -24.28 -15.69 30.85
CA LYS A 203 -25.64 -15.41 30.38
C LYS A 203 -26.21 -16.52 29.49
N VAL A 204 -25.40 -17.07 28.60
CA VAL A 204 -25.78 -18.25 27.78
C VAL A 204 -26.11 -19.45 28.67
N GLU A 205 -25.33 -19.68 29.74
CA GLU A 205 -25.62 -20.76 30.70
C GLU A 205 -26.95 -20.55 31.45
N GLU A 206 -27.29 -19.31 31.81
CA GLU A 206 -28.58 -18.96 32.41
C GLU A 206 -29.74 -19.22 31.45
N VAL A 207 -29.65 -18.70 30.22
CA VAL A 207 -30.67 -18.89 29.17
C VAL A 207 -30.88 -20.37 28.87
N CYS A 208 -29.81 -21.17 28.81
CA CYS A 208 -29.92 -22.61 28.62
C CYS A 208 -30.69 -23.30 29.76
N LYS A 209 -30.48 -22.86 31.01
CA LYS A 209 -31.21 -23.41 32.18
C LYS A 209 -32.68 -23.02 32.15
N GLU A 210 -32.99 -21.76 31.84
CA GLU A 210 -34.37 -21.27 31.77
C GLU A 210 -35.17 -21.95 30.65
N LEU A 211 -34.56 -22.14 29.48
CA LEU A 211 -35.17 -22.86 28.36
C LEU A 211 -35.18 -24.40 28.53
N GLY A 212 -34.56 -24.92 29.59
CA GLY A 212 -34.43 -26.36 29.81
C GLY A 212 -33.62 -27.10 28.74
N ILE A 213 -32.72 -26.41 28.03
CA ILE A 213 -31.89 -26.98 26.97
C ILE A 213 -30.74 -27.76 27.63
N ARG A 214 -30.64 -29.05 27.32
CA ARG A 214 -29.54 -29.90 27.78
C ARG A 214 -28.49 -30.01 26.68
N LEU A 215 -27.35 -29.37 26.89
CA LEU A 215 -26.21 -29.40 25.97
C LEU A 215 -25.09 -30.27 26.55
N THR A 216 -24.43 -31.07 25.70
CA THR A 216 -23.14 -31.64 26.08
C THR A 216 -22.09 -30.52 26.07
N LYS A 217 -20.94 -30.73 26.74
CA LYS A 217 -19.85 -29.75 26.72
C LYS A 217 -19.45 -29.35 25.30
N LYS A 218 -19.37 -30.33 24.38
CA LYS A 218 -19.04 -30.09 22.98
C LYS A 218 -20.10 -29.27 22.25
N ASP A 219 -21.38 -29.53 22.51
CA ASP A 219 -22.47 -28.77 21.90
C ASP A 219 -22.47 -27.32 22.39
N PHE A 220 -22.23 -27.13 23.70
CA PHE A 220 -22.08 -25.82 24.29
C PHE A 220 -20.90 -25.05 23.70
N ASP A 221 -19.72 -25.68 23.61
CA ASP A 221 -18.52 -25.05 23.04
C ASP A 221 -18.75 -24.65 21.56
N ASN A 222 -19.45 -25.48 20.78
CA ASN A 222 -19.83 -25.15 19.41
C ASN A 222 -20.78 -23.96 19.34
N ILE A 223 -21.85 -23.94 20.15
CA ILE A 223 -22.82 -22.83 20.19
C ILE A 223 -22.11 -21.54 20.65
N MET A 224 -21.25 -21.64 21.66
CA MET A 224 -20.49 -20.50 22.16
C MET A 224 -19.59 -19.90 21.07
N TYR A 225 -18.95 -20.73 20.24
CA TYR A 225 -18.19 -20.23 19.08
C TYR A 225 -19.04 -19.34 18.17
N TYR A 226 -20.26 -19.76 17.81
CA TYR A 226 -21.14 -18.97 16.94
C TYR A 226 -21.61 -17.68 17.62
N ILE A 227 -21.93 -17.74 18.91
CA ILE A 227 -22.31 -16.55 19.69
C ILE A 227 -21.14 -15.55 19.77
N GLU A 228 -19.93 -16.01 20.07
CA GLU A 228 -18.74 -15.15 20.09
C GLU A 228 -18.49 -14.54 18.71
N ARG A 229 -18.56 -15.37 17.66
CA ARG A 229 -18.38 -14.95 16.26
C ARG A 229 -19.38 -13.88 15.86
N ASP A 230 -20.66 -14.06 16.19
CA ASP A 230 -21.76 -13.24 15.69
C ASP A 230 -22.11 -12.04 16.58
N TYR A 231 -21.90 -12.10 17.89
CA TYR A 231 -22.18 -10.96 18.80
C TYR A 231 -20.95 -10.13 19.10
N ILE A 232 -19.81 -10.78 19.33
CA ILE A 232 -18.56 -10.08 19.65
C ILE A 232 -17.81 -9.77 18.36
N GLY A 233 -17.63 -10.76 17.50
CA GLY A 233 -16.93 -10.64 16.24
C GLY A 233 -17.75 -10.02 15.11
N PHE A 234 -17.16 -10.07 13.92
CA PHE A 234 -17.73 -9.58 12.67
C PHE A 234 -18.52 -10.66 11.90
N GLY A 235 -19.00 -11.68 12.61
CA GLY A 235 -19.79 -12.78 12.04
C GLY A 235 -18.97 -13.66 11.12
N ARG A 236 -19.50 -13.98 9.94
CA ARG A 236 -18.88 -14.93 8.99
C ARG A 236 -17.44 -14.60 8.58
N ILE A 237 -17.04 -13.33 8.65
CA ILE A 237 -15.67 -12.90 8.32
C ILE A 237 -14.72 -12.92 9.51
N GLU A 238 -15.20 -13.13 10.74
CA GLU A 238 -14.37 -13.17 11.95
C GLU A 238 -13.19 -14.15 11.84
N PRO A 239 -13.36 -15.38 11.28
CA PRO A 239 -12.21 -16.28 11.11
C PRO A 239 -11.07 -15.70 10.26
N LEU A 240 -11.36 -14.81 9.31
CA LEU A 240 -10.34 -14.15 8.47
C LEU A 240 -9.48 -13.17 9.28
N PHE A 241 -10.00 -12.59 10.36
CA PHE A 241 -9.22 -11.75 11.26
C PHE A 241 -8.19 -12.56 12.04
N HIS A 242 -8.46 -13.83 12.32
CA HIS A 242 -7.53 -14.72 13.02
C HIS A 242 -6.40 -15.28 12.16
N ASP A 243 -6.45 -15.13 10.83
CA ASP A 243 -5.35 -15.56 9.96
C ASP A 243 -4.23 -14.51 9.86
N PRO A 244 -3.01 -14.74 10.39
CA PRO A 244 -1.91 -13.80 10.28
C PRO A 244 -1.39 -13.61 8.84
N HIS A 245 -1.78 -14.49 7.91
CA HIS A 245 -1.32 -14.42 6.51
C HIS A 245 -2.19 -13.55 5.61
N ILE A 246 -3.40 -13.20 6.06
CA ILE A 246 -4.32 -12.31 5.32
C ILE A 246 -3.91 -10.86 5.57
N GLU A 247 -3.70 -10.12 4.49
CA GLU A 247 -3.35 -8.69 4.51
C GLU A 247 -4.59 -7.82 4.26
N ASP A 248 -5.42 -8.16 3.27
CA ASP A 248 -6.64 -7.42 2.94
C ASP A 248 -7.84 -8.38 2.87
N ILE A 249 -9.02 -7.86 3.23
CA ILE A 249 -10.32 -8.52 3.11
C ILE A 249 -11.26 -7.57 2.37
N SER A 250 -11.90 -8.03 1.30
CA SER A 250 -12.75 -7.20 0.44
C SER A 250 -14.07 -7.90 0.12
N CYS A 251 -15.18 -7.18 0.27
CA CYS A 251 -16.51 -7.62 -0.13
C CYS A 251 -17.10 -6.59 -1.10
N ASP A 252 -17.28 -7.00 -2.35
CA ASP A 252 -17.70 -6.12 -3.45
C ASP A 252 -19.22 -6.04 -3.63
N GLY A 253 -19.99 -6.76 -2.80
CA GLY A 253 -21.45 -6.70 -2.81
C GLY A 253 -22.13 -8.02 -2.47
N THR A 254 -23.46 -8.00 -2.50
CA THR A 254 -24.34 -9.12 -2.21
C THR A 254 -24.26 -10.16 -3.32
N GLY A 255 -24.16 -11.44 -2.94
CA GLY A 255 -24.03 -12.59 -3.85
C GLY A 255 -22.62 -12.76 -4.43
N ILE A 256 -21.69 -11.88 -4.08
CA ILE A 256 -20.29 -11.94 -4.49
C ILE A 256 -19.47 -12.54 -3.33
N PRO A 257 -18.61 -13.54 -3.58
CA PRO A 257 -17.72 -14.05 -2.56
C PRO A 257 -16.81 -12.97 -2.00
N VAL A 258 -16.57 -13.00 -0.69
CA VAL A 258 -15.53 -12.18 -0.07
C VAL A 258 -14.18 -12.63 -0.63
N TYR A 259 -13.38 -11.66 -1.06
CA TYR A 259 -12.00 -11.87 -1.49
C TYR A 259 -11.03 -11.52 -0.37
N ILE A 260 -9.89 -12.21 -0.36
CA ILE A 260 -8.77 -11.91 0.51
C ILE A 260 -7.51 -11.68 -0.31
N VAL A 261 -6.55 -10.97 0.27
CA VAL A 261 -5.16 -10.93 -0.22
C VAL A 261 -4.30 -11.66 0.80
N HIS A 262 -3.78 -12.82 0.41
CA HIS A 262 -2.87 -13.61 1.23
C HIS A 262 -1.41 -13.28 0.88
N ASN A 263 -0.56 -13.12 1.89
CA ASN A 263 0.84 -12.73 1.73
C ASN A 263 1.74 -13.70 0.94
N ARG A 264 1.27 -14.90 0.61
CA ARG A 264 1.98 -15.94 -0.16
C ARG A 264 1.32 -16.20 -1.50
N TYR A 265 -0.01 -16.32 -1.48
CA TYR A 265 -0.78 -16.77 -2.63
C TYR A 265 -1.50 -15.65 -3.38
N GLY A 266 -1.44 -14.41 -2.88
CA GLY A 266 -2.09 -13.27 -3.51
C GLY A 266 -3.60 -13.28 -3.31
N SER A 267 -4.34 -12.78 -4.30
CA SER A 267 -5.79 -12.63 -4.22
C SER A 267 -6.52 -13.96 -4.42
N MET A 268 -7.44 -14.30 -3.51
CA MET A 268 -8.24 -15.52 -3.59
C MET A 268 -9.70 -15.25 -3.18
N PRO A 269 -10.69 -15.85 -3.86
CA PRO A 269 -12.07 -15.86 -3.39
C PRO A 269 -12.24 -16.84 -2.23
N THR A 270 -13.16 -16.50 -1.33
CA THR A 270 -13.52 -17.37 -0.21
C THR A 270 -14.81 -18.16 -0.43
N ASN A 271 -15.19 -18.99 0.54
CA ASN A 271 -16.53 -19.59 0.64
C ASN A 271 -17.57 -18.68 1.32
N ILE A 272 -17.18 -17.51 1.81
CA ILE A 272 -18.08 -16.59 2.51
C ILE A 272 -18.80 -15.75 1.46
N VAL A 273 -20.13 -15.83 1.45
CA VAL A 273 -21.01 -15.06 0.56
C VAL A 273 -22.17 -14.51 1.40
N PHE A 274 -22.40 -13.21 1.28
CA PHE A 274 -23.57 -12.55 1.84
C PHE A 274 -24.71 -12.62 0.84
N ASN A 275 -25.83 -13.24 1.21
CA ASN A 275 -26.92 -13.50 0.25
C ASN A 275 -27.93 -12.36 0.18
N THR A 276 -28.00 -11.53 1.22
CA THR A 276 -28.90 -10.38 1.25
C THR A 276 -28.18 -9.10 1.68
N ASP A 277 -28.73 -7.96 1.26
CA ASP A 277 -28.20 -6.65 1.61
C ASP A 277 -28.33 -6.38 3.11
N GLU A 278 -29.36 -6.93 3.77
CA GLU A 278 -29.58 -6.79 5.21
C GLU A 278 -28.45 -7.44 6.02
N GLU A 279 -28.02 -8.65 5.62
CA GLU A 279 -26.91 -9.37 6.26
C GLU A 279 -25.62 -8.56 6.17
N LEU A 280 -25.34 -8.02 4.97
CA LEU A 280 -24.12 -7.25 4.71
C LEU A 280 -24.15 -5.86 5.38
N ASN A 281 -25.29 -5.17 5.36
CA ASN A 281 -25.49 -3.90 6.06
C ASN A 281 -25.34 -4.04 7.57
N SER A 282 -25.83 -5.13 8.17
CA SER A 282 -25.67 -5.41 9.60
C SER A 282 -24.20 -5.44 10.01
N ILE A 283 -23.37 -6.10 9.20
CA ILE A 283 -21.91 -6.15 9.42
C ILE A 283 -21.27 -4.77 9.22
N VAL A 284 -21.65 -4.03 8.18
CA VAL A 284 -21.14 -2.67 7.93
C VAL A 284 -21.48 -1.72 9.08
N ILE A 285 -22.70 -1.79 9.62
CA ILE A 285 -23.11 -1.02 10.81
C ILE A 285 -22.25 -1.40 12.01
N LYS A 286 -22.04 -2.69 12.25
CA LYS A 286 -21.19 -3.18 13.34
C LYS A 286 -19.75 -2.69 13.20
N MET A 287 -19.19 -2.70 11.99
CA MET A 287 -17.86 -2.12 11.71
C MET A 287 -17.81 -0.63 12.03
N ALA A 288 -18.83 0.13 11.64
CA ALA A 288 -18.90 1.57 11.95
C ALA A 288 -18.93 1.81 13.46
N GLN A 289 -19.76 1.07 14.21
CA GLN A 289 -19.85 1.15 15.66
C GLN A 289 -18.50 0.83 16.33
N ARG A 290 -17.86 -0.28 15.91
CA ARG A 290 -16.54 -0.69 16.40
C ARG A 290 -15.43 0.30 16.06
N ALA A 291 -15.59 1.06 14.98
CA ALA A 291 -14.70 2.15 14.59
C ALA A 291 -15.03 3.50 15.25
N ASN A 292 -15.99 3.55 16.18
CA ASN A 292 -16.52 4.79 16.78
C ASN A 292 -16.97 5.82 15.72
N ARG A 293 -17.63 5.31 14.68
CA ARG A 293 -18.23 6.08 13.58
C ARG A 293 -19.71 5.74 13.47
N HIS A 294 -20.43 6.56 12.72
CA HIS A 294 -21.81 6.31 12.33
C HIS A 294 -21.87 6.18 10.82
N ILE A 295 -22.75 5.30 10.34
CA ILE A 295 -23.04 5.12 8.92
C ILE A 295 -24.56 5.07 8.75
N SER A 296 -25.08 5.65 7.69
CA SER A 296 -26.53 5.71 7.45
C SER A 296 -26.82 5.89 5.96
N VAL A 297 -28.09 5.86 5.56
CA VAL A 297 -28.48 6.20 4.18
C VAL A 297 -28.06 7.63 3.81
N ALA A 298 -28.09 8.57 4.76
CA ALA A 298 -27.71 9.96 4.52
C ALA A 298 -26.18 10.16 4.45
N ASP A 299 -25.41 9.34 5.17
CA ASP A 299 -23.95 9.31 5.13
C ASP A 299 -23.47 7.86 4.93
N PRO A 300 -23.47 7.38 3.68
CA PRO A 300 -23.31 5.96 3.38
C PRO A 300 -21.85 5.53 3.28
N LEU A 301 -20.88 6.38 3.64
CA LEU A 301 -19.46 6.08 3.53
C LEU A 301 -18.83 5.98 4.93
N LEU A 302 -18.13 4.89 5.18
CA LEU A 302 -17.31 4.69 6.37
C LEU A 302 -15.83 4.73 6.00
N ASP A 303 -15.08 5.52 6.75
CA ASP A 303 -13.62 5.48 6.80
C ASP A 303 -13.18 5.55 8.27
N GLY A 304 -12.48 4.51 8.73
CA GLY A 304 -12.18 4.34 10.14
C GLY A 304 -11.15 3.27 10.45
N ARG A 305 -10.97 3.02 11.75
CA ARG A 305 -10.09 1.98 12.28
C ARG A 305 -10.87 1.07 13.21
N LEU A 306 -10.69 -0.22 13.03
CA LEU A 306 -11.23 -1.25 13.90
C LEU A 306 -10.39 -1.35 15.20
N PRO A 307 -10.91 -2.00 16.25
CA PRO A 307 -10.22 -2.11 17.54
C PRO A 307 -8.85 -2.80 17.50
N ASP A 308 -8.63 -3.67 16.52
CA ASP A 308 -7.36 -4.35 16.26
C ASP A 308 -6.33 -3.47 15.53
N GLY A 309 -6.68 -2.23 15.19
CA GLY A 309 -5.86 -1.29 14.44
C GLY A 309 -6.03 -1.38 12.92
N SER A 310 -6.76 -2.37 12.43
CA SER A 310 -7.05 -2.55 11.00
C SER A 310 -7.86 -1.38 10.45
N ARG A 311 -7.60 -0.99 9.21
CA ARG A 311 -8.36 0.09 8.55
C ARG A 311 -9.56 -0.49 7.86
N VAL A 312 -10.68 0.20 7.95
CA VAL A 312 -11.91 -0.19 7.29
C VAL A 312 -12.44 0.94 6.44
N GLN A 313 -12.80 0.60 5.21
CA GLN A 313 -13.63 1.41 4.33
C GLN A 313 -14.88 0.62 4.02
N ALA A 314 -16.05 1.23 4.12
CA ALA A 314 -17.30 0.54 3.81
C ALA A 314 -18.33 1.48 3.20
N THR A 315 -19.27 0.89 2.47
CA THR A 315 -20.41 1.61 1.90
C THR A 315 -21.73 0.98 2.37
N PHE A 316 -22.69 1.82 2.75
CA PHE A 316 -24.02 1.39 3.21
C PHE A 316 -25.04 1.40 2.07
N GLY A 317 -25.88 0.36 2.03
CA GLY A 317 -26.98 0.26 1.08
C GLY A 317 -26.52 0.25 -0.39
N ARG A 318 -27.42 0.68 -1.28
CA ARG A 318 -27.19 0.75 -2.73
C ARG A 318 -27.08 2.17 -3.29
N GLU A 319 -27.14 3.19 -2.43
CA GLU A 319 -27.17 4.59 -2.87
C GLU A 319 -25.87 5.01 -3.57
N VAL A 320 -24.75 4.38 -3.20
CA VAL A 320 -23.42 4.66 -3.75
C VAL A 320 -22.78 3.47 -4.46
N THR A 321 -23.38 2.27 -4.37
CA THR A 321 -22.85 1.01 -4.91
C THR A 321 -23.95 0.19 -5.59
N GLN A 322 -23.67 -0.29 -6.81
CA GLN A 322 -24.68 -0.98 -7.63
C GLN A 322 -25.01 -2.39 -7.14
N HIS A 323 -24.05 -3.07 -6.50
CA HIS A 323 -24.14 -4.48 -6.14
C HIS A 323 -24.51 -4.73 -4.66
N GLY A 324 -25.02 -3.72 -3.96
CA GLY A 324 -25.28 -3.79 -2.52
C GLY A 324 -24.19 -3.08 -1.72
N PRO A 325 -24.24 -3.21 -0.39
CA PRO A 325 -23.24 -2.63 0.51
C PRO A 325 -21.86 -3.27 0.26
N THR A 326 -20.78 -2.57 0.58
CA THR A 326 -19.41 -3.07 0.34
C THR A 326 -18.51 -2.78 1.52
N PHE A 327 -17.42 -3.53 1.67
CA PHE A 327 -16.36 -3.16 2.60
C PHE A 327 -14.99 -3.63 2.12
N THR A 328 -13.96 -2.92 2.55
CA THR A 328 -12.56 -3.29 2.39
C THR A 328 -11.85 -3.05 3.72
N ILE A 329 -11.22 -4.09 4.23
CA ILE A 329 -10.43 -4.05 5.46
C ILE A 329 -8.99 -4.30 5.07
N ARG A 330 -8.10 -3.41 5.51
CA ARG A 330 -6.67 -3.61 5.45
C ARG A 330 -6.18 -3.93 6.84
N LYS A 331 -5.74 -5.17 7.03
CA LYS A 331 -5.32 -5.66 8.34
C LYS A 331 -4.05 -4.97 8.81
N PHE A 332 -4.02 -4.63 10.10
CA PHE A 332 -2.79 -4.18 10.73
C PHE A 332 -1.89 -5.39 10.96
N LYS A 333 -0.70 -5.37 10.36
CA LYS A 333 0.25 -6.47 10.54
C LYS A 333 0.91 -6.33 11.91
N THR A 334 0.70 -7.31 12.77
CA THR A 334 1.26 -7.34 14.13
C THR A 334 2.79 -7.48 14.14
N GLU A 335 3.36 -8.17 13.15
CA GLU A 335 4.80 -8.35 13.01
C GLU A 335 5.39 -7.53 11.85
N PRO A 336 6.15 -6.44 12.14
CA PRO A 336 6.83 -5.69 11.09
C PRO A 336 7.92 -6.55 10.43
N MET A 337 8.18 -6.30 9.14
CA MET A 337 9.25 -7.01 8.43
C MET A 337 10.61 -6.62 9.01
N THR A 338 11.44 -7.62 9.30
CA THR A 338 12.81 -7.41 9.80
C THR A 338 13.84 -7.44 8.66
N PRO A 339 15.03 -6.85 8.85
CA PRO A 339 16.14 -7.00 7.90
C PRO A 339 16.47 -8.46 7.58
N THR A 340 16.43 -9.35 8.58
CA THR A 340 16.69 -10.79 8.38
C THR A 340 15.63 -11.45 7.50
N MET A 341 14.35 -11.08 7.67
CA MET A 341 13.29 -11.55 6.77
C MET A 341 13.52 -11.06 5.34
N LEU A 342 13.85 -9.79 5.14
CA LEU A 342 14.10 -9.22 3.81
C LEU A 342 15.34 -9.83 3.12
N ILE A 343 16.35 -10.22 3.89
CA ILE A 343 17.49 -11.02 3.41
C ILE A 343 17.01 -12.40 2.94
N ASN A 344 16.20 -13.08 3.76
CA ASN A 344 15.69 -14.41 3.44
C ASN A 344 14.76 -14.40 2.21
N TYR A 345 13.99 -13.33 2.03
CA TYR A 345 13.17 -13.09 0.84
C TYR A 345 13.99 -12.65 -0.39
N LYS A 346 15.31 -12.54 -0.26
CA LYS A 346 16.22 -12.07 -1.31
C LYS A 346 15.87 -10.67 -1.83
N SER A 347 15.14 -9.87 -1.03
CA SER A 347 14.76 -8.51 -1.41
C SER A 347 15.93 -7.54 -1.32
N CYS A 348 16.86 -7.78 -0.38
CA CYS A 348 18.07 -6.98 -0.22
C CYS A 348 19.20 -7.86 0.37
N PRO A 349 20.39 -7.91 -0.25
CA PRO A 349 21.49 -8.73 0.24
C PRO A 349 22.06 -8.21 1.57
N PRO A 350 22.60 -9.08 2.43
CA PRO A 350 23.12 -8.70 3.76
C PRO A 350 24.13 -7.55 3.74
N ARG A 351 24.97 -7.50 2.72
CA ARG A 351 26.00 -6.44 2.55
C ARG A 351 25.40 -5.03 2.46
N ILE A 352 24.23 -4.89 1.82
CA ILE A 352 23.55 -3.60 1.70
C ILE A 352 22.92 -3.22 3.03
N PHE A 353 22.33 -4.17 3.76
CA PHE A 353 21.85 -3.91 5.11
C PHE A 353 22.96 -3.53 6.08
N ALA A 354 24.14 -4.16 6.01
CA ALA A 354 25.29 -3.77 6.82
C ALA A 354 25.74 -2.33 6.52
N TYR A 355 25.77 -1.95 5.23
CA TYR A 355 26.05 -0.57 4.83
C TYR A 355 25.00 0.42 5.37
N MET A 356 23.71 0.10 5.22
CA MET A 356 22.62 0.95 5.73
C MET A 356 22.64 1.05 7.26
N TRP A 357 22.99 -0.04 7.96
CA TRP A 357 23.14 -0.04 9.41
C TRP A 357 24.23 0.95 9.83
N LEU A 358 25.44 0.84 9.29
CA LEU A 358 26.53 1.78 9.59
C LEU A 358 26.16 3.24 9.27
N ALA A 359 25.40 3.47 8.20
CA ALA A 359 24.94 4.80 7.81
C ALA A 359 23.89 5.38 8.78
N LEU A 360 23.00 4.55 9.32
CA LEU A 360 21.89 4.93 10.21
C LEU A 360 22.30 4.98 11.69
N GLU A 361 23.31 4.22 12.09
CA GLU A 361 23.85 4.21 13.46
C GLU A 361 24.43 5.57 13.85
N HIS A 362 24.98 6.32 12.89
CA HIS A 362 25.54 7.65 13.10
C HIS A 362 24.50 8.74 12.74
N PRO A 363 23.87 9.41 13.74
CA PRO A 363 22.70 10.27 13.50
C PRO A 363 22.97 11.49 12.62
N TYR A 364 24.23 11.86 12.44
CA TYR A 364 24.66 13.06 11.73
C TYR A 364 25.06 12.82 10.27
N THR A 365 25.00 11.58 9.77
CA THR A 365 25.64 11.21 8.50
C THR A 365 24.69 10.85 7.35
N ALA A 366 23.44 10.44 7.59
CA ALA A 366 22.58 9.97 6.50
C ALA A 366 21.07 10.23 6.68
N SER A 367 20.54 11.17 5.90
CA SER A 367 19.11 11.22 5.59
C SER A 367 18.79 10.19 4.50
N THR A 368 17.97 9.20 4.82
CA THR A 368 17.64 8.10 3.89
C THR A 368 16.23 8.23 3.35
N LEU A 369 16.07 8.09 2.03
CA LEU A 369 14.77 8.05 1.36
C LEU A 369 14.59 6.69 0.67
N VAL A 370 13.54 5.96 1.05
CA VAL A 370 13.12 4.73 0.36
C VAL A 370 12.11 5.10 -0.74
N SER A 371 12.43 4.82 -1.99
CA SER A 371 11.60 5.17 -3.16
C SER A 371 11.30 3.96 -4.05
N GLY A 372 10.23 4.06 -4.86
CA GLY A 372 9.72 2.94 -5.65
C GLY A 372 8.23 3.08 -5.99
N GLY A 373 7.72 2.25 -6.89
CA GLY A 373 6.31 2.21 -7.30
C GLY A 373 5.35 1.85 -6.14
N THR A 374 4.04 2.04 -6.33
CA THR A 374 3.03 1.61 -5.35
C THR A 374 3.14 0.09 -5.12
N ALA A 375 2.94 -0.36 -3.88
CA ALA A 375 3.04 -1.77 -3.47
C ALA A 375 4.42 -2.47 -3.65
N THR A 376 5.50 -1.74 -3.93
CA THR A 376 6.86 -2.31 -4.06
C THR A 376 7.59 -2.55 -2.72
N GLY A 377 6.89 -2.49 -1.58
CA GLY A 377 7.49 -2.75 -0.26
C GLY A 377 8.24 -1.59 0.39
N LYS A 378 8.04 -0.34 -0.07
CA LYS A 378 8.73 0.85 0.49
C LYS A 378 8.59 0.99 2.00
N THR A 379 7.35 0.98 2.50
CA THR A 379 7.06 1.13 3.93
C THR A 379 7.64 -0.02 4.73
N SER A 380 7.60 -1.23 4.17
CA SER A 380 8.20 -2.42 4.79
C SER A 380 9.71 -2.31 4.91
N MET A 381 10.40 -1.84 3.86
CA MET A 381 11.84 -1.61 3.88
C MET A 381 12.21 -0.50 4.87
N LEU A 382 11.45 0.59 4.90
CA LEU A 382 11.66 1.68 5.86
C LEU A 382 11.51 1.19 7.32
N ASN A 383 10.48 0.39 7.60
CA ASN A 383 10.26 -0.20 8.93
C ASN A 383 11.33 -1.22 9.30
N ALA A 384 11.89 -1.96 8.34
CA ALA A 384 13.01 -2.85 8.61
C ALA A 384 14.28 -2.06 8.96
N LEU A 385 14.55 -0.96 8.24
CA LEU A 385 15.72 -0.12 8.47
C LEU A 385 15.64 0.68 9.76
N SER A 386 14.44 1.02 10.25
CA SER A 386 14.28 1.73 11.51
C SER A 386 14.81 0.94 12.70
N LEU A 387 14.92 -0.40 12.60
CA LEU A 387 15.55 -1.26 13.61
C LEU A 387 17.07 -1.03 13.77
N PHE A 388 17.72 -0.36 12.81
CA PHE A 388 19.13 0.02 12.92
C PHE A 388 19.33 1.38 13.60
N LEU A 389 18.25 2.12 13.89
CA LEU A 389 18.37 3.37 14.62
C LEU A 389 18.84 3.09 16.07
N PRO A 390 19.73 3.91 16.64
CA PRO A 390 20.20 3.74 18.01
C PRO A 390 19.03 3.69 19.01
N SER A 391 19.07 2.76 19.96
CA SER A 391 18.01 2.59 20.97
C SER A 391 17.85 3.80 21.90
N THR A 392 18.87 4.65 22.01
CA THR A 392 18.85 5.90 22.78
C THR A 392 18.32 7.09 21.98
N ALA A 393 18.07 6.94 20.67
CA ALA A 393 17.58 8.01 19.83
C ALA A 393 16.09 8.30 20.12
N LYS A 394 15.74 9.59 20.18
CA LYS A 394 14.34 10.00 20.23
C LYS A 394 13.75 9.98 18.82
N ILE A 395 12.84 9.05 18.55
CA ILE A 395 12.19 8.88 17.25
C ILE A 395 10.82 9.57 17.26
N VAL A 396 10.53 10.32 16.20
CA VAL A 396 9.20 10.90 15.95
C VAL A 396 8.76 10.46 14.56
N THR A 397 7.65 9.72 14.48
CA THR A 397 7.05 9.27 13.23
C THR A 397 5.85 10.15 12.88
N ILE A 398 5.77 10.58 11.62
CA ILE A 398 4.63 11.32 11.09
C ILE A 398 4.11 10.53 9.91
N GLU A 399 2.92 9.95 10.07
CA GLU A 399 2.26 9.16 9.06
C GLU A 399 0.85 9.71 8.89
N ASP A 400 0.36 9.76 7.66
CA ASP A 400 -1.08 9.98 7.43
C ASP A 400 -1.92 8.86 8.07
N THR A 401 -1.27 7.74 8.37
CA THR A 401 -1.91 6.44 8.42
C THR A 401 -0.92 5.44 9.07
N GLN A 402 -1.05 5.18 10.38
CA GLN A 402 -0.35 4.10 11.13
C GLN A 402 -0.81 2.71 10.71
#